data_AF-A0A7R9CFZ7-F1
#
_entry.id   AF-A0A7R9CFZ7-F1
#
_cell.length_a   1.000
_cell.length_b   1.000
_cell.length_c   1.000
_cell.angle_alpha   90.00
_cell.angle_beta   90.00
_cell.angle_gamma   90.00
#
_symmetry.space_group_name_H-M   'P 1'
#
loop_
_entity.id
_entity.type
_entity.pdbx_description
1 polymer ?
#
loop_
_entity_poly.entity_id
_entity_poly.type
_entity_poly.pdbx_seq_one_letter_code
_entity_poly.pdbx_strand_id
1 'polypeptide(L)'
;MPHIKTYARVSSDGQQLAWFHLTSANLSKAAWGNLNKVKGRPSTDANAGAGLYMMSYEAGVLFLPKFLVNDNVFHLDESSSSSTPVFPLPYDIPLSPYSPRDKPWVTEYLYA
;
A
#
# COMPACT_ATOMS: atom_id res chain seq x y z
N MET A 1 -15.51 11.20 -0.58
CA MET A 1 -14.58 10.39 -1.39
C MET A 1 -13.21 10.40 -0.73
N PRO A 2 -12.53 9.25 -0.62
CA PRO A 2 -11.22 9.16 0.05
C PRO A 2 -10.13 9.89 -0.74
N HIS A 3 -9.39 10.78 -0.08
CA HIS A 3 -8.13 11.36 -0.58
C HIS A 3 -6.90 10.76 0.14
N ILE A 4 -7.12 9.91 1.14
CA ILE A 4 -6.12 9.12 1.86
C ILE A 4 -5.55 8.02 0.95
N LYS A 5 -4.28 7.66 1.12
CA LYS A 5 -3.64 6.53 0.43
C LYS A 5 -3.03 5.60 1.46
N THR A 6 -3.45 4.35 1.42
CA THR A 6 -3.06 3.31 2.38
C THR A 6 -2.66 2.05 1.63
N TYR A 7 -1.58 1.43 2.06
CA TYR A 7 -1.17 0.11 1.60
C TYR A 7 -1.08 -0.79 2.82
N ALA A 8 -1.55 -2.03 2.71
CA ALA A 8 -1.69 -2.93 3.84
C ALA A 8 -1.50 -4.38 3.40
N ARG A 9 -1.07 -5.24 4.32
CA ARG A 9 -1.07 -6.70 4.12
C ARG A 9 -1.95 -7.38 5.16
N VAL A 10 -3.20 -7.59 4.78
CA VAL A 10 -4.22 -8.28 5.58
C VAL A 10 -4.09 -9.80 5.38
N SER A 11 -4.33 -10.59 6.44
CA SER A 11 -4.41 -12.05 6.36
C SER A 11 -5.61 -12.51 5.52
N SER A 12 -5.58 -13.77 5.05
CA SER A 12 -6.63 -14.33 4.20
C SER A 12 -8.01 -14.40 4.87
N ASP A 13 -8.05 -14.46 6.21
CA ASP A 13 -9.26 -14.47 7.02
C ASP A 13 -9.72 -13.06 7.46
N GLY A 14 -8.97 -12.01 7.11
CA GLY A 14 -9.30 -10.64 7.48
C GLY A 14 -9.08 -10.29 8.96
N GLN A 15 -8.46 -11.16 9.77
CA GLN A 15 -8.35 -10.95 11.21
C GLN A 15 -7.04 -10.29 11.64
N GLN A 16 -6.01 -10.30 10.78
CA GLN A 16 -4.65 -9.87 11.13
C GLN A 16 -4.05 -8.96 10.06
N LEU A 17 -3.17 -8.06 10.49
CA LEU A 17 -2.46 -7.11 9.63
C LEU A 17 -0.95 -7.20 9.87
N ALA A 18 -0.20 -7.60 8.85
CA ALA A 18 1.25 -7.75 8.97
C ALA A 18 1.99 -6.40 8.97
N TRP A 19 1.46 -5.40 8.26
CA TRP A 19 1.96 -4.04 8.20
C TRP A 19 0.92 -3.10 7.60
N PHE A 20 1.03 -1.81 7.92
CA PHE A 20 0.20 -0.75 7.36
C PHE A 20 1.07 0.44 6.96
N HIS A 21 0.84 1.01 5.79
CA HIS A 21 1.59 2.16 5.27
C HIS A 21 0.61 3.27 4.90
N LEU A 22 0.69 4.39 5.62
CA LEU A 22 -0.05 5.61 5.33
C LEU A 22 0.87 6.58 4.58
N THR A 23 0.48 7.05 3.40
CA THR A 23 1.38 7.83 2.54
C THR A 23 0.64 8.84 1.65
N SER A 24 1.38 9.78 1.05
CA SER A 24 0.93 10.62 -0.05
C SER A 24 0.90 9.88 -1.40
N ALA A 25 1.65 8.78 -1.54
CA ALA A 25 1.86 8.07 -2.79
C ALA A 25 0.59 7.39 -3.34
N ASN A 26 0.05 7.92 -4.44
CA ASN A 26 -0.95 7.22 -5.25
C ASN A 26 -0.36 5.98 -5.96
N LEU A 27 -1.23 5.12 -6.51
CA LEU A 27 -0.81 3.99 -7.34
C LEU A 27 -0.30 4.48 -8.71
N SER A 28 0.95 4.95 -8.75
CA SER A 28 1.58 5.45 -9.97
C SER A 28 3.08 5.13 -10.01
N LYS A 29 3.63 5.00 -11.22
CA LYS A 29 5.08 4.88 -11.44
C LYS A 29 5.85 6.13 -10.99
N ALA A 30 5.20 7.30 -10.99
CA ALA A 30 5.84 8.53 -10.56
C ALA A 30 6.14 8.51 -9.05
N ALA A 31 5.20 8.00 -8.27
CA ALA A 31 5.29 7.88 -6.81
C ALA A 31 6.18 6.71 -6.35
N TRP A 32 6.03 5.54 -6.96
CA TRP A 32 6.73 4.31 -6.53
C TRP A 32 8.02 3.99 -7.29
N GLY A 33 8.25 4.71 -8.38
CA GLY A 33 9.41 4.53 -9.25
C GLY A 33 9.24 3.47 -10.33
N ASN A 34 10.17 3.49 -11.28
CA ASN A 34 10.25 2.53 -12.38
C ASN A 34 11.69 2.03 -12.52
N LEU A 35 11.87 0.72 -12.62
CA LEU A 35 13.18 0.10 -12.83
C LEU A 35 13.63 0.33 -14.28
N ASN A 36 14.72 1.06 -14.44
CA ASN A 36 15.32 1.37 -15.74
C ASN A 36 16.75 0.84 -15.81
N LYS A 37 17.21 0.51 -17.01
CA LYS A 37 18.63 0.22 -17.23
C LYS A 37 19.45 1.47 -16.89
N VAL A 38 20.54 1.30 -16.16
CA VAL A 38 21.47 2.41 -15.87
C VAL A 38 22.08 2.89 -17.18
N LYS A 39 21.78 4.14 -17.56
CA LYS A 39 22.35 4.76 -18.76
C LYS A 39 23.88 4.79 -18.64
N GLY A 40 24.58 4.30 -19.65
CA GLY A 40 26.04 4.29 -19.72
C GLY A 40 26.74 3.00 -19.29
N ARG A 41 26.02 1.96 -18.84
CA ARG A 41 26.60 0.60 -18.70
C ARG A 41 26.29 -0.26 -19.93
N PRO A 42 27.28 -0.97 -20.50
CA PRO A 42 27.07 -1.92 -21.60
C PRO A 42 26.04 -2.98 -21.22
N SER A 43 25.13 -3.30 -22.14
CA SER A 43 24.08 -4.32 -21.90
C SER A 43 24.60 -5.75 -21.76
N THR A 44 25.90 -5.96 -22.00
CA THR A 44 26.60 -7.25 -21.87
C THR A 44 27.10 -7.50 -20.45
N ASP A 45 27.10 -6.50 -19.58
CA ASP A 45 27.40 -6.71 -18.17
C ASP A 45 26.17 -7.34 -17.50
N ALA A 46 26.23 -8.65 -17.29
CA ALA A 46 25.19 -9.41 -16.58
C ALA A 46 24.96 -8.89 -15.14
N ASN A 47 25.87 -8.05 -14.61
CA ASN A 47 25.76 -7.40 -13.31
C ASN A 47 25.33 -5.92 -13.41
N ALA A 48 24.94 -5.43 -14.59
CA ALA A 48 24.37 -4.10 -14.75
C ALA A 48 22.98 -4.05 -14.08
N GLY A 49 22.97 -3.73 -12.79
CA GLY A 49 21.74 -3.53 -12.02
C GLY A 49 20.82 -2.47 -12.63
N ALA A 50 19.52 -2.59 -12.36
CA ALA A 50 18.54 -1.58 -12.73
C ALA A 50 18.58 -0.40 -11.75
N GLY A 51 18.53 0.83 -12.26
CA GLY A 51 18.31 2.03 -11.46
C GLY A 51 16.82 2.23 -11.21
N LEU A 52 16.44 2.59 -9.98
CA LEU A 52 15.07 2.97 -9.64
C LEU A 52 14.86 4.46 -9.92
N TYR A 53 14.03 4.78 -10.91
CA TYR A 53 13.74 6.16 -11.31
C TYR A 53 12.41 6.64 -10.69
N MET A 54 12.48 7.65 -9.81
CA MET A 54 11.32 8.28 -9.16
C MET A 54 11.03 9.66 -9.77
N MET A 55 9.76 10.05 -9.89
CA MET A 55 9.34 11.29 -10.55
C MET A 55 8.53 12.23 -9.63
N SER A 56 8.36 11.88 -8.36
CA SER A 56 7.58 12.65 -7.40
C SER A 56 8.19 12.58 -6.00
N TYR A 57 8.00 13.64 -5.21
CA TYR A 57 8.32 13.65 -3.79
C TYR A 57 7.12 13.09 -3.03
N GLU A 58 7.34 12.00 -2.33
CA GLU A 58 6.30 11.32 -1.55
C GLU A 58 6.83 11.06 -0.14
N ALA A 59 5.94 11.06 0.84
CA ALA A 59 6.27 10.71 2.21
C ALA A 59 5.19 9.80 2.80
N GLY A 60 5.57 9.02 3.80
CA GLY A 60 4.66 8.11 4.48
C GLY A 60 5.24 7.59 5.78
N VAL A 61 4.38 6.94 6.56
CA VAL A 61 4.73 6.29 7.82
C VAL A 61 4.34 4.81 7.75
N LEU A 62 5.31 3.94 8.00
CA LEU A 62 5.12 2.50 8.02
C LEU A 62 4.92 2.02 9.46
N PHE A 63 3.76 1.43 9.73
CA PHE A 63 3.40 0.81 10.99
C PHE A 63 3.79 -0.67 10.92
N LEU A 64 4.68 -1.07 11.82
CA LEU A 64 5.17 -2.44 11.95
C LEU A 64 4.82 -2.96 13.35
N PRO A 65 4.14 -4.12 13.46
CA PRO A 65 3.69 -4.66 14.75
C PRO A 65 4.81 -4.80 15.76
N LYS A 66 5.98 -5.24 15.29
CA LYS A 66 7.14 -5.49 16.14
C LYS A 66 7.63 -4.24 16.88
N PHE A 67 7.49 -3.07 16.26
CA PHE A 67 7.97 -1.81 16.83
C PHE A 67 6.92 -1.12 17.71
N LEU A 68 5.63 -1.31 17.43
CA LEU A 68 4.56 -0.57 18.11
C LEU A 68 3.92 -1.35 19.25
N VAL A 69 3.80 -2.66 19.11
CA VAL A 69 3.09 -3.52 20.08
C VAL A 69 3.91 -4.77 20.48
N ASN A 70 5.15 -4.89 20.01
CA ASN A 70 6.05 -6.03 20.23
C ASN A 70 5.44 -7.40 19.83
N ASP A 71 4.57 -7.39 18.82
CA ASP A 71 3.93 -8.57 18.25
C ASP A 71 4.42 -8.81 16.80
N ASN A 72 4.03 -9.92 16.20
CA ASN A 72 4.27 -10.25 14.79
C ASN A 72 3.18 -9.68 13.86
N VAL A 73 1.99 -9.39 14.40
CA VAL A 73 0.83 -8.88 13.66
C VAL A 73 0.09 -7.81 14.47
N PHE A 74 -0.67 -6.95 13.81
CA PHE A 74 -1.75 -6.24 14.48
C PHE A 74 -3.03 -7.07 14.36
N HIS A 75 -3.82 -7.08 15.44
CA HIS A 75 -5.15 -7.67 15.44
C HIS A 75 -6.17 -6.69 14.86
N LEU A 76 -7.13 -7.22 14.11
CA LEU A 76 -8.24 -6.48 13.50
C LEU A 76 -9.59 -6.79 14.18
N ASP A 77 -9.58 -7.73 15.14
CA ASP A 77 -10.73 -8.19 15.90
C ASP A 77 -10.50 -8.06 17.41
N GLU A 78 -11.58 -7.77 18.15
CA GLU A 78 -11.56 -7.72 19.62
C GLU A 78 -11.63 -9.12 20.26
N SER A 79 -11.81 -10.19 19.46
CA SER A 79 -11.94 -11.57 19.94
C SER A 79 -10.63 -12.19 20.44
N SER A 80 -9.49 -11.62 20.07
CA SER A 80 -8.22 -12.08 20.61
C SER A 80 -8.10 -11.59 22.05
N SER A 81 -7.80 -12.49 23.00
CA SER A 81 -7.49 -12.16 24.41
C SER A 81 -6.16 -11.39 24.56
N SER A 82 -5.78 -10.65 23.52
CA SER A 82 -4.55 -9.89 23.43
C SER A 82 -4.68 -8.61 24.25
N SER A 83 -3.62 -8.25 24.95
CA SER A 83 -3.50 -6.93 25.59
C SER A 83 -3.20 -5.81 24.59
N THR A 84 -2.99 -6.13 23.32
CA THR A 84 -2.67 -5.16 22.27
C THR A 84 -3.95 -4.60 21.65
N PRO A 85 -4.03 -3.26 21.45
CA PRO A 85 -5.20 -2.65 20.86
C PRO A 85 -5.38 -3.06 19.40
N VAL A 86 -6.63 -3.14 18.96
CA VAL A 86 -7.00 -3.38 17.56
C VAL A 86 -6.48 -2.24 16.67
N PHE A 87 -5.95 -2.58 15.49
CA PHE A 87 -5.47 -1.56 14.56
C PHE A 87 -6.64 -0.84 13.87
N PRO A 88 -6.71 0.50 13.90
CA PRO A 88 -7.85 1.26 13.39
C PRO A 88 -7.79 1.44 11.87
N LEU A 89 -8.16 0.41 11.11
CA LEU A 89 -8.29 0.53 9.65
C LEU A 89 -9.38 1.56 9.28
N PRO A 90 -9.12 2.47 8.32
CA PRO A 90 -10.07 3.51 7.95
C PRO A 90 -11.15 3.05 6.95
N TYR A 91 -11.28 1.73 6.73
CA TYR A 91 -12.23 1.10 5.81
C TYR A 91 -12.51 -0.34 6.25
N ASP A 92 -13.65 -0.86 5.79
CA ASP A 92 -14.11 -2.20 6.12
C ASP A 92 -13.29 -3.29 5.41
N ILE A 93 -13.23 -4.46 6.03
CA ILE A 93 -12.67 -5.70 5.48
C ILE A 93 -13.66 -6.86 5.69
N PRO A 94 -13.78 -7.80 4.73
CA PRO A 94 -13.09 -7.82 3.43
C PRO A 94 -13.59 -6.71 2.50
N LEU A 95 -12.73 -6.30 1.57
CA LEU A 95 -13.10 -5.32 0.55
C LEU A 95 -14.23 -5.87 -0.32
N SER A 96 -15.19 -5.01 -0.67
CA SER A 96 -16.29 -5.38 -1.57
C SER A 96 -15.83 -5.24 -3.04
N PRO A 97 -15.89 -6.30 -3.85
CA PRO A 97 -15.58 -6.19 -5.28
C PRO A 97 -16.64 -5.36 -5.99
N TYR A 98 -16.24 -4.71 -7.09
CA TYR A 98 -17.17 -3.99 -7.95
C TYR A 98 -18.19 -4.96 -8.55
N SER A 99 -19.46 -4.55 -8.60
CA SER A 99 -20.48 -5.26 -9.37
C SER A 99 -20.24 -5.08 -10.87
N PRO A 100 -20.87 -5.91 -11.74
CA PRO A 100 -20.72 -5.79 -13.19
C PRO A 100 -21.18 -4.44 -13.78
N ARG A 101 -21.93 -3.63 -13.02
CA ARG A 101 -22.43 -2.32 -13.45
C ARG A 101 -21.60 -1.16 -12.90
N ASP A 102 -20.76 -1.42 -11.90
CA ASP A 102 -19.92 -0.38 -11.30
C ASP A 102 -18.81 0.04 -12.25
N LYS A 103 -18.47 1.32 -12.20
CA LYS A 103 -17.39 1.92 -12.98
C LYS A 103 -16.47 2.68 -12.04
N PRO A 104 -15.14 2.66 -12.29
CA PRO A 104 -14.25 3.55 -11.57
C PRO A 104 -14.64 4.99 -11.87
N TRP A 105 -14.50 5.86 -10.86
CA TRP A 105 -14.64 7.28 -11.07
C TRP A 105 -13.54 7.77 -12.03
N VAL A 106 -13.94 8.43 -13.11
CA VAL A 106 -13.04 9.16 -14.01
C VAL A 106 -13.51 10.60 -14.11
N THR A 107 -12.56 11.54 -14.08
CA THR A 107 -12.85 12.99 -14.05
C THR A 107 -13.56 13.50 -15.29
N GLU A 108 -13.47 12.77 -16.41
CA GLU A 108 -14.16 13.11 -17.66
C GLU A 108 -15.69 13.12 -17.50
N TYR A 109 -16.25 12.41 -16.52
CA TYR A 109 -17.68 12.47 -16.20
C TYR A 109 -18.15 13.81 -15.63
N LEU A 110 -17.24 14.70 -15.21
CA LEU A 110 -17.59 16.04 -14.71
C LEU A 110 -17.82 17.06 -15.83
N TYR A 111 -17.39 16.76 -17.05
CA TYR A 111 -17.43 17.67 -18.19
C TYR A 111 -18.38 17.19 -19.31
N ALA A 112 -19.23 16.20 -19.00
CA ALA A 112 -20.21 15.61 -19.90
C ALA A 112 -21.64 16.06 -19.57
#